data_AF-A0A658ICY6-F1
#
_entry.id   AF-A0A658ICY6-F1
#
_cell.length_a   1.000
_cell.length_b   1.000
_cell.length_c   1.000
_cell.angle_alpha   90.00
_cell.angle_beta   90.00
_cell.angle_gamma   90.00
#
_symmetry.space_group_name_H-M   'P 1'
#
loop_
_entity.id
_entity.type
_entity.pdbx_description
1 polymer ?
#
loop_
_entity_poly.entity_id
_entity_poly.type
_entity_poly.pdbx_seq_one_letter_code
_entity_poly.pdbx_strand_id
1 'polypeptide(L)'
;GYIDAAEDIAAQYLNRKFYADSDALTAAVNDGSAGENPIVITPAIQVAVLLILTSLYENRGDAPSEGVPAAAARFLDPWRTGMGM
;
A
#
# COMPACT_ATOMS: atom_id res chain seq x y z
N GLY A 1 10.60 -6.35 -7.31
CA GLY A 1 10.52 -5.37 -8.42
C GLY A 1 10.07 -4.02 -7.90
N TYR A 2 10.03 -2.97 -8.73
CA TYR A 2 9.53 -1.65 -8.30
C TYR A 2 8.05 -1.69 -7.88
N ILE A 3 7.26 -2.60 -8.44
CA ILE A 3 5.86 -2.85 -8.04
C ILE A 3 5.81 -3.42 -6.62
N ASP A 4 6.56 -4.49 -6.33
CA ASP A 4 6.57 -5.09 -4.98
C ASP A 4 6.99 -4.06 -3.92
N ALA A 5 7.98 -3.21 -4.23
CA ALA A 5 8.41 -2.14 -3.33
C ALA A 5 7.32 -1.07 -3.14
N ALA A 6 6.61 -0.69 -4.20
CA ALA A 6 5.51 0.26 -4.11
C ALA A 6 4.33 -0.28 -3.29
N GLU A 7 4.03 -1.57 -3.43
CA GLU A 7 3.00 -2.25 -2.66
C GLU A 7 3.37 -2.32 -1.17
N ASP A 8 4.62 -2.69 -0.87
CA ASP A 8 5.12 -2.75 0.50
C ASP A 8 5.08 -1.37 1.19
N ILE A 9 5.53 -0.32 0.49
CA ILE A 9 5.47 1.07 0.99
C ILE A 9 4.01 1.48 1.28
N ALA A 10 3.07 1.14 0.38
CA ALA A 10 1.66 1.45 0.57
C ALA A 10 1.08 0.69 1.78
N ALA A 11 1.46 -0.59 1.96
CA ALA A 11 0.99 -1.42 3.07
C ALA A 11 1.51 -0.90 4.42
N GLN A 12 2.79 -0.51 4.47
CA GLN A 12 3.39 0.13 5.63
C GLN A 12 2.69 1.46 5.97
N TYR A 13 2.40 2.30 4.97
CA TYR A 13 1.70 3.57 5.20
C TYR A 13 0.27 3.40 5.69
N LEU A 14 -0.47 2.45 5.12
CA LEU A 14 -1.83 2.13 5.57
C LEU A 14 -1.85 1.46 6.95
N ASN A 15 -0.70 0.92 7.38
CA ASN A 15 -0.56 0.03 8.52
C ASN A 15 -1.53 -1.17 8.41
N ARG A 16 -1.71 -1.68 7.17
CA ARG A 16 -2.65 -2.74 6.79
C ARG A 16 -2.14 -3.47 5.57
N LYS A 17 -2.47 -4.76 5.49
CA LYS A 17 -2.30 -5.53 4.26
C LYS A 17 -3.52 -5.35 3.36
N PHE A 18 -3.28 -5.19 2.08
CA PHE A 18 -4.33 -5.21 1.06
C PHE A 18 -4.16 -6.39 0.12
N TYR A 19 -5.27 -6.91 -0.38
CA TYR A 19 -5.32 -8.11 -1.23
C TYR A 19 -6.04 -7.79 -2.54
N ALA A 20 -5.63 -8.45 -3.63
CA ALA A 20 -6.23 -8.20 -4.94
C ALA A 20 -7.75 -8.44 -4.95
N ASP A 21 -8.20 -9.51 -4.30
CA ASP A 21 -9.59 -9.95 -4.33
C ASP A 21 -10.02 -10.58 -3.00
N SER A 22 -11.33 -10.83 -2.87
CA SER A 22 -11.91 -11.52 -1.70
C SER A 22 -11.35 -12.94 -1.52
N ASP A 23 -11.01 -13.64 -2.60
CA ASP A 23 -10.39 -14.97 -2.53
C ASP A 23 -8.98 -14.91 -1.93
N ALA A 24 -8.15 -13.95 -2.38
CA ALA A 24 -6.80 -13.75 -1.85
C ALA A 24 -6.83 -13.34 -0.37
N LEU A 25 -7.80 -12.49 0.00
CA LEU A 25 -8.07 -12.15 1.39
C LEU A 25 -8.42 -13.39 2.22
N THR A 26 -9.36 -14.22 1.72
CA THR A 26 -9.82 -15.43 2.42
C THR A 26 -8.68 -16.43 2.60
N ALA A 27 -7.82 -16.59 1.59
CA ALA A 27 -6.63 -17.43 1.67
C ALA A 27 -5.68 -16.94 2.77
N ALA A 28 -5.39 -15.64 2.83
CA ALA A 28 -4.53 -15.07 3.87
C ALA A 28 -5.15 -15.15 5.27
N VAL A 29 -6.48 -15.07 5.39
CA VAL A 29 -7.19 -15.27 6.67
C VAL A 29 -7.08 -16.72 7.13
N ASN A 30 -7.26 -17.68 6.23
CA ASN A 30 -7.11 -19.10 6.53
C ASN A 30 -5.68 -19.48 6.90
N ASP A 31 -4.69 -18.82 6.29
CA ASP A 31 -3.26 -18.97 6.58
C ASP A 31 -2.82 -18.22 7.86
N GLY A 32 -3.67 -17.32 8.39
CA GLY A 32 -3.35 -16.48 9.54
C GLY A 32 -2.40 -15.32 9.23
N SER A 33 -2.07 -15.09 7.97
CA SER A 33 -1.18 -14.02 7.50
C SER A 33 -1.89 -12.73 7.09
N ALA A 34 -3.24 -12.70 7.20
CA ALA A 34 -4.09 -11.57 6.83
C ALA A 34 -3.71 -10.23 7.49
N GLY A 35 -3.29 -10.25 8.76
CA GLY A 35 -3.06 -9.05 9.57
C GLY A 35 -4.33 -8.59 10.31
N GLU A 36 -4.22 -7.48 11.05
CA GLU A 36 -5.24 -7.06 12.03
C GLU A 36 -6.49 -6.45 11.39
N ASN A 37 -6.34 -5.80 10.23
CA ASN A 37 -7.45 -5.20 9.48
C ASN A 37 -7.15 -5.26 7.98
N PRO A 38 -7.28 -6.43 7.35
CA PRO A 38 -7.01 -6.59 5.94
C PRO A 38 -8.11 -5.96 5.08
N ILE A 39 -7.74 -5.47 3.89
CA ILE A 39 -8.68 -4.82 2.96
C ILE A 39 -8.53 -5.38 1.54
N VAL A 40 -9.62 -5.43 0.78
CA VAL A 40 -9.55 -5.71 -0.66
C VAL A 40 -9.14 -4.43 -1.39
N ILE A 41 -8.23 -4.55 -2.36
CA ILE A 41 -7.69 -3.41 -3.10
C ILE A 41 -8.83 -2.60 -3.72
N THR A 42 -8.79 -1.28 -3.54
CA THR A 42 -9.73 -0.36 -4.16
C THR A 42 -9.05 0.40 -5.29
N PRO A 43 -9.82 0.98 -6.23
CA PRO A 43 -9.24 1.82 -7.28
C PRO A 43 -8.37 2.95 -6.73
N ALA A 44 -8.68 3.47 -5.54
CA ALA A 44 -7.88 4.48 -4.86
C ALA A 44 -6.49 3.94 -4.44
N ILE A 45 -6.44 2.72 -3.90
CA ILE A 45 -5.17 2.06 -3.54
C ILE A 45 -4.34 1.78 -4.80
N GLN A 46 -4.97 1.33 -5.89
CA GLN A 46 -4.28 1.12 -7.17
C GLN A 46 -3.65 2.42 -7.69
N VAL A 47 -4.40 3.53 -7.68
CA VAL A 47 -3.87 4.84 -8.07
C VAL A 47 -2.70 5.25 -7.18
N ALA A 48 -2.80 5.05 -5.87
CA ALA A 48 -1.71 5.36 -4.93
C ALA A 48 -0.44 4.54 -5.22
N VAL A 49 -0.57 3.23 -5.48
CA VAL A 49 0.57 2.36 -5.83
C VAL A 49 1.22 2.81 -7.14
N LEU A 50 0.44 3.18 -8.16
CA LEU A 50 0.97 3.72 -9.42
C LEU A 50 1.73 5.04 -9.22
N LEU A 51 1.25 5.91 -8.33
CA LEU A 51 1.93 7.16 -7.97
C LEU A 51 3.23 6.90 -7.22
N ILE A 52 3.25 5.94 -6.29
CA ILE A 52 4.48 5.52 -5.59
C ILE A 52 5.47 4.95 -6.60
N LEU A 53 5.03 4.08 -7.50
CA LEU A 53 5.87 3.50 -8.55
C LEU A 53 6.46 4.57 -9.47
N THR A 54 5.66 5.55 -9.87
CA THR A 54 6.13 6.70 -10.65
C THR A 54 7.22 7.45 -9.89
N SER A 55 7.00 7.75 -8.60
CA SER A 55 8.00 8.39 -7.75
C SER A 55 9.29 7.57 -7.64
N LEU A 56 9.20 6.25 -7.47
CA LEU A 56 10.37 5.37 -7.41
C LEU A 56 11.15 5.36 -8.73
N TYR A 57 10.44 5.43 -9.86
CA TYR A 57 11.05 5.44 -11.18
C TYR A 57 11.70 6.79 -11.53
N GLU A 58 11.12 7.89 -11.07
CA GLU A 58 11.68 9.24 -11.18
C GLU A 58 12.93 9.39 -10.32
N ASN A 59 12.91 8.84 -9.10
CA ASN A 59 14.04 8.89 -8.15
C ASN A 59 15.03 7.73 -8.33
N ARG A 60 14.98 6.97 -9.43
CA ARG A 60 15.81 5.77 -9.65
C ARG A 60 17.33 5.99 -9.63
N GLY A 61 17.78 7.24 -9.67
CA GLY A 61 19.19 7.63 -9.63
C GLY A 61 19.62 8.37 -8.36
N ASP A 62 18.69 8.60 -7.42
CA ASP A 62 18.93 9.26 -6.14
C ASP A 62 18.61 8.29 -5.00
N ALA A 63 18.92 8.63 -3.74
CA ALA A 63 18.47 7.80 -2.63
C ALA A 63 16.93 7.71 -2.67
N PRO A 64 16.32 6.53 -2.45
CA PRO A 64 14.87 6.42 -2.52
C PRO A 64 14.27 7.44 -1.57
N SER A 65 13.47 8.36 -2.11
CA SER A 65 12.80 9.40 -1.33
C SER A 65 12.09 8.75 -0.14
N GLU A 66 12.47 9.11 1.08
CA GLU A 66 11.94 8.52 2.30
C GLU A 66 10.42 8.76 2.37
N GLY A 67 9.64 7.72 2.09
CA GLY A 67 8.21 7.67 2.38
C GLY A 67 7.26 7.78 1.19
N VAL A 68 5.97 7.83 1.50
CA VAL A 68 4.88 7.90 0.52
C VAL A 68 4.79 9.32 -0.05
N PRO A 69 4.74 9.50 -1.37
CA PRO A 69 4.55 10.81 -1.97
C PRO A 69 3.21 11.40 -1.53
N ALA A 70 3.17 12.71 -1.26
CA ALA A 70 1.95 13.41 -0.82
C ALA A 70 0.76 13.20 -1.77
N ALA A 71 1.04 12.95 -3.05
CA ALA A 71 0.03 12.60 -4.04
C ALA A 71 -0.61 11.23 -3.83
N ALA A 72 0.12 10.23 -3.35
CA ALA A 72 -0.41 8.93 -2.99
C ALA A 72 -1.06 8.96 -1.60
N ALA A 73 -0.45 9.68 -0.64
CA ALA A 73 -0.95 9.84 0.72
C ALA A 73 -2.43 10.26 0.76
N ARG A 74 -2.83 11.27 -0.04
CA ARG A 74 -4.22 11.77 -0.10
C ARG A 74 -5.27 10.68 -0.42
N PHE A 75 -4.87 9.63 -1.15
CA PHE A 75 -5.76 8.52 -1.53
C PHE A 75 -5.73 7.39 -0.49
N LEU A 76 -4.63 7.27 0.27
CA LEU A 76 -4.42 6.25 1.28
C LEU A 76 -4.90 6.69 2.68
N ASP A 77 -4.84 7.98 3.00
CA ASP A 77 -5.27 8.57 4.27
C ASP A 77 -6.65 8.10 4.77
N PRO A 78 -7.71 8.05 3.94
CA PRO A 78 -9.02 7.56 4.41
C PRO A 78 -9.04 6.08 4.80
N TRP A 79 -8.09 5.28 4.29
CA TRP A 79 -8.00 3.84 4.55
C TRP A 79 -6.99 3.50 5.64
N ARG A 80 -6.17 4.46 6.07
CA ARG A 80 -5.12 4.29 7.06
C ARG A 80 -5.70 3.98 8.44
N THR A 81 -5.18 2.96 9.10
CA THR A 81 -5.48 2.69 10.53
C THR A 81 -4.39 3.17 11.45
N GLY A 82 -4.77 3.42 12.71
CA GLY A 82 -3.83 3.82 13.76
C GLY A 82 -3.52 5.31 13.75
N MET A 83 -4.36 6.14 13.12
CA MET A 83 -4.27 7.59 13.26
C MET A 83 -4.85 8.03 14.61
N GLY A 84 -4.08 7.78 15.67
CA GLY A 84 -4.26 8.35 17.01
C GLY A 84 -5.58 8.02 17.73
N MET A 85 -5.53 7.05 18.64
CA MET A 85 -5.76 7.37 20.05
C MET A 85 -4.52 6.98 20.84
#